data_AF-A0A1J5HRM5-F1
#
_entry.id   AF-A0A1J5HRM5-F1
#
_cell.length_a   1.000
_cell.length_b   1.000
_cell.length_c   1.000
_cell.angle_alpha   90.00
_cell.angle_beta   90.00
_cell.angle_gamma   90.00
#
_symmetry.space_group_name_H-M   'P 1'
#
loop_
_entity.id
_entity.type
_entity.pdbx_description
1 polymer ?
#
loop_
_entity_poly.entity_id
_entity_poly.type
_entity_poly.pdbx_seq_one_letter_code
_entity_poly.pdbx_strand_id
1 'polypeptide(L)'
;MFDKAKMIAQAFKLKKAVEAEIIEYEEAGIIIKISGDQKIKFLSINGVENRILIEVINKALKKSQEAAAKKMKDMGGLDGLL
;
A
#
# COMPACT_ATOMS: atom_id res chain seq x y z
N MET A 1 4.45 3.81 30.31
CA MET A 1 3.81 4.76 29.35
C MET A 1 4.83 5.40 28.40
N PHE A 2 6.03 5.76 28.86
CA PHE A 2 7.08 6.38 28.02
C PHE A 2 7.58 5.50 26.85
N ASP A 3 7.74 4.19 27.06
CA ASP A 3 8.16 3.26 25.99
C ASP A 3 7.13 3.05 24.88
N LYS A 4 5.83 3.06 25.22
CA LYS A 4 4.76 2.92 24.23
C LYS A 4 4.75 4.09 23.24
N ALA A 5 4.95 5.32 23.74
CA ALA A 5 5.05 6.50 22.89
C ALA A 5 6.28 6.45 21.97
N LYS A 6 7.42 5.99 22.50
CA LYS A 6 8.66 5.81 21.72
C LYS A 6 8.50 4.76 20.61
N MET A 7 7.86 3.62 20.91
CA MET A 7 7.55 2.60 19.90
C MET A 7 6.61 3.13 18.80
N ILE A 8 5.54 3.84 19.17
CA ILE A 8 4.62 4.43 18.19
C ILE A 8 5.36 5.42 17.27
N ALA A 9 6.22 6.27 17.84
CA ALA A 9 7.01 7.22 17.05
C ALA A 9 7.96 6.51 16.08
N GLN A 10 8.64 5.43 16.51
CA GLN A 10 9.49 4.62 15.66
C GLN A 10 8.70 3.93 14.54
N ALA A 11 7.54 3.35 14.86
CA ALA A 11 6.66 2.73 13.87
C ALA A 11 6.18 3.74 12.83
N PHE A 12 5.83 4.96 13.24
CA PHE A 12 5.42 6.02 12.32
C PHE A 12 6.57 6.49 11.42
N LYS A 13 7.80 6.59 11.96
CA LYS A 13 8.99 6.92 11.18
C LYS A 13 9.28 5.85 10.13
N LEU A 14 9.20 4.58 10.51
CA LEU A 14 9.36 3.45 9.59
C LEU A 14 8.29 3.47 8.51
N LYS A 15 7.01 3.62 8.89
CA LYS A 15 5.90 3.73 7.95
C LYS A 15 6.16 4.82 6.90
N LYS A 16 6.55 6.01 7.34
CA LYS A 16 6.88 7.12 6.43
C LYS A 16 8.05 6.79 5.50
N ALA A 17 9.07 6.11 5.99
CA ALA A 17 10.21 5.71 5.16
C ALA A 17 9.77 4.74 4.06
N VAL A 18 8.93 3.75 4.40
CA VAL A 18 8.35 2.78 3.44
C VAL A 18 7.44 3.48 2.42
N GLU A 19 6.58 4.41 2.85
CA GLU A 19 5.71 5.19 1.95
C GLU A 19 6.48 6.10 0.98
N ALA A 20 7.69 6.52 1.37
CA ALA A 20 8.56 7.39 0.59
C ALA A 20 9.46 6.63 -0.39
N GLU A 21 9.73 5.35 -0.14
CA GLU A 21 10.44 4.49 -1.09
C GLU A 21 9.62 4.35 -2.37
N ILE A 22 10.26 4.49 -3.53
CA ILE A 22 9.65 4.33 -4.85
C ILE A 22 10.38 3.24 -5.60
N ILE A 23 9.63 2.23 -6.00
CA ILE A 23 10.09 1.13 -6.85
C ILE A 23 9.56 1.40 -8.25
N GLU A 24 10.47 1.39 -9.22
CA GLU A 24 10.15 1.52 -10.63
C GLU A 24 10.31 0.18 -11.31
N TYR A 25 9.32 -0.18 -12.13
CA TYR A 25 9.34 -1.38 -12.94
C TYR A 25 8.94 -1.03 -14.36
N GLU A 26 9.68 -1.55 -15.33
CA GLU A 26 9.45 -1.34 -16.74
C GLU A 26 9.41 -2.67 -17.48
N GLU A 27 8.32 -2.91 -18.21
CA GLU A 27 8.15 -4.11 -19.02
C GLU A 27 7.18 -3.82 -20.18
N ALA A 28 7.50 -4.30 -21.39
CA ALA A 28 6.62 -4.22 -22.55
C ALA A 28 6.04 -2.81 -22.84
N GLY A 29 6.86 -1.77 -22.64
CA GLY A 29 6.46 -0.36 -22.84
C GLY A 29 5.58 0.20 -21.72
N ILE A 30 5.40 -0.54 -20.62
CA ILE A 30 4.69 -0.09 -19.42
C ILE A 30 5.72 0.32 -18.39
N ILE A 31 5.64 1.55 -17.90
CA ILE A 31 6.42 2.01 -16.74
C ILE A 31 5.47 2.21 -15.58
N ILE A 32 5.73 1.55 -14.46
CA ILE A 32 4.97 1.70 -13.24
C ILE A 32 5.90 2.13 -12.10
N LYS A 33 5.47 3.12 -11.32
CA LYS A 33 6.14 3.50 -10.07
C LYS A 33 5.19 3.27 -8.91
N ILE A 34 5.64 2.47 -7.95
CA ILE A 34 4.86 2.05 -6.79
C ILE A 34 5.64 2.46 -5.54
N SER A 35 4.95 2.95 -4.51
CA SER A 35 5.61 3.15 -3.21
C SER A 35 5.80 1.85 -2.44
N GLY A 36 6.68 1.83 -1.43
CA GLY A 36 6.93 0.64 -0.59
C GLY A 36 5.69 0.11 0.15
N ASP A 37 4.66 0.94 0.33
CA ASP A 37 3.33 0.53 0.84
C ASP A 37 2.38 0.00 -0.27
N GLN A 38 2.92 -0.30 -1.45
CA GLN A 38 2.22 -0.84 -2.62
C GLN A 38 1.14 0.07 -3.22
N LYS A 39 1.30 1.39 -3.13
CA LYS A 39 0.42 2.35 -3.80
C LYS A 39 1.00 2.78 -5.15
N ILE A 40 0.22 2.68 -6.23
CA ILE A 40 0.67 3.15 -7.56
C ILE A 40 0.72 4.68 -7.55
N LYS A 41 1.89 5.24 -7.87
CA LYS A 41 2.16 6.68 -7.97
C LYS A 41 2.22 7.16 -9.41
N PHE A 42 2.69 6.30 -10.32
CA PHE A 42 2.81 6.59 -11.73
C PHE A 42 2.55 5.32 -12.53
N LEU A 43 1.92 5.48 -13.69
CA LEU A 43 1.74 4.43 -14.67
C LEU A 43 1.71 5.08 -16.05
N SER A 44 2.60 4.65 -16.94
CA SER A 44 2.55 5.00 -18.35
C SER A 44 2.54 3.75 -19.21
N ILE A 45 1.95 3.88 -20.40
CA ILE A 45 1.92 2.85 -21.44
C ILE A 45 2.37 3.52 -22.73
N ASN A 46 3.45 3.02 -23.32
CA ASN A 46 4.07 3.57 -24.53
C ASN A 46 4.33 5.09 -24.43
N GLY A 47 4.83 5.53 -23.28
CA GLY A 47 5.14 6.93 -23.00
C GLY A 47 3.95 7.82 -22.62
N VAL A 48 2.72 7.30 -22.60
CA VAL A 48 1.53 8.06 -22.20
C VAL A 48 1.14 7.75 -20.76
N GLU A 49 1.16 8.75 -19.89
CA GLU A 49 0.69 8.62 -18.49
C GLU A 49 -0.81 8.35 -18.43
N ASN A 50 -1.23 7.36 -17.63
CA ASN A 50 -2.63 6.93 -17.52
C ASN A 50 -3.17 7.12 -16.10
N ARG A 51 -3.58 8.34 -15.75
CA ARG A 51 -4.09 8.70 -14.42
C ARG A 51 -5.35 7.95 -14.00
N ILE A 52 -6.26 7.69 -14.95
CA ILE A 52 -7.50 6.95 -14.68
C ILE A 52 -7.17 5.52 -14.22
N LEU A 53 -6.20 4.86 -14.86
CA LEU A 53 -5.77 3.52 -14.46
C LEU A 53 -5.17 3.53 -13.06
N ILE A 54 -4.35 4.52 -12.73
CA ILE A 54 -3.80 4.69 -11.37
C ILE A 54 -4.92 4.77 -10.33
N GLU A 55 -5.96 5.57 -10.58
CA GLU A 55 -7.09 5.72 -9.66
C GLU A 55 -7.89 4.42 -9.51
N VAL A 56 -8.22 3.78 -10.64
CA VAL A 56 -9.01 2.53 -10.66
C VAL A 56 -8.28 1.41 -9.94
N ILE A 57 -7.00 1.19 -10.23
CA ILE A 57 -6.21 0.12 -9.63
C ILE A 57 -6.04 0.37 -8.13
N ASN A 58 -5.71 1.59 -7.70
CA ASN A 58 -5.61 1.90 -6.28
C ASN A 58 -6.94 1.69 -5.53
N LYS A 59 -8.08 2.05 -6.13
CA LYS A 59 -9.41 1.75 -5.55
C LYS A 59 -9.66 0.24 -5.46
N ALA A 60 -9.27 -0.53 -6.47
CA ALA A 60 -9.42 -1.98 -6.48
C ALA A 60 -8.55 -2.65 -5.40
N LEU A 61 -7.28 -2.24 -5.27
CA LEU A 61 -6.37 -2.69 -4.21
C LEU A 61 -6.95 -2.40 -2.82
N LYS A 62 -7.47 -1.18 -2.60
CA LYS A 62 -8.11 -0.82 -1.34
C LYS A 62 -9.31 -1.72 -1.02
N LYS A 63 -10.21 -1.94 -1.99
CA LYS A 63 -11.35 -2.85 -1.82
C LYS A 63 -10.93 -4.29 -1.52
N SER A 64 -9.85 -4.77 -2.15
CA SER A 64 -9.29 -6.10 -1.89
C SER A 64 -8.80 -6.22 -0.44
N GLN A 65 -8.08 -5.20 0.06
CA GLN A 65 -7.63 -5.14 1.45
C GLN A 65 -8.80 -5.09 2.43
N GLU A 66 -9.83 -4.29 2.16
CA GLU A 66 -11.06 -4.23 2.98
C GLU A 66 -11.78 -5.59 3.03
N ALA A 67 -11.88 -6.29 1.90
CA ALA A 67 -12.47 -7.62 1.84
C ALA A 67 -11.64 -8.67 2.61
N ALA A 68 -10.31 -8.61 2.51
CA ALA A 68 -9.41 -9.49 3.26
C ALA A 68 -9.52 -9.23 4.78
N ALA A 69 -9.52 -7.96 5.20
CA ALA A 69 -9.70 -7.58 6.61
C ALA A 69 -11.05 -8.05 7.16
N LYS A 70 -12.12 -7.93 6.37
CA LYS A 70 -13.44 -8.45 6.74
C LYS A 70 -13.40 -9.97 6.95
N LYS A 71 -12.81 -10.72 6.01
CA LYS A 71 -12.65 -12.18 6.16
C LYS A 71 -11.85 -12.56 7.39
N MET A 72 -10.74 -11.87 7.68
CA MET A 72 -9.94 -12.13 8.88
C MET A 72 -10.74 -11.92 10.18
N LYS A 73 -11.57 -10.86 10.22
CA LYS A 73 -12.49 -10.62 11.34
C LYS A 73 -13.51 -11.74 11.47
N ASP A 74 -14.11 -12.16 10.36
CA ASP A 74 -15.14 -13.22 10.33
C ASP A 74 -14.56 -14.58 10.73
N MET A 75 -13.26 -14.83 10.48
CA MET A 75 -12.53 -16.04 10.90
C MET A 75 -12.08 -16.02 12.37
N GLY A 76 -12.50 -15.03 13.16
CA GLY A 76 -12.15 -14.95 14.59
C GLY A 76 -10.74 -14.40 14.86
N GLY A 77 -10.11 -13.71 13.90
CA GLY A 77 -8.74 -13.22 14.00
C GLY A 77 -8.46 -12.22 15.14
N LEU A 78 -9.49 -11.76 15.88
CA LEU A 78 -9.32 -10.97 17.11
C LEU A 78 -9.58 -11.76 18.41
N ASP A 79 -10.27 -12.91 18.35
CA ASP A 79 -10.50 -13.77 19.53
C ASP A 79 -9.30 -14.68 19.83
N GLY A 80 -8.37 -14.85 18.89
CA GLY A 80 -7.11 -15.59 19.09
C GLY A 80 -5.89 -14.72 19.43
N LEU A 81 -6.04 -13.39 19.48
CA LEU A 81 -4.95 -12.42 19.74
C LEU A 81 -5.16 -11.59 21.02
N LEU A 82 -6.31 -11.73 21.68
CA LEU A 82 -6.60 -11.24 23.04
C LEU A 82 -6.59 -12.41 24.03
#